data_AF-A0A8S4BNP6-F1
#
_entry.id   AF-A0A8S4BNP6-F1
#
_cell.length_a   1.000
_cell.length_b   1.000
_cell.length_c   1.000
_cell.angle_alpha   90.00
_cell.angle_beta   90.00
_cell.angle_gamma   90.00
#
_symmetry.space_group_name_H-M   'P 1'
#
loop_
_entity.id
_entity.type
_entity.pdbx_description
1 polymer ?
#
loop_
_entity_poly.entity_id
_entity_poly.type
_entity_poly.pdbx_seq_one_letter_code
_entity_poly.pdbx_strand_id
1 'polypeptide(L)'
;MLRKLCVRILTKRLALRNKEVAVRLVRLAVKSLSSYVGAMESLKNCTEEQQPPSLLTNSWSKKQEASKSQKPKSVGGFVLVHAGAGYHSESKAKEYKHVCKRACQRAVDQLKAGAHAVEAVTAALVELEDSPFTNAGMGSNLNLSGEIECDASIMDGKSLHFGSVGALSGIKNPVLVANHLLSEGQKGKLSAGRIPPCFLVGRGAHDWAVSQGIPTCLSEKMTTKFSLSAYKRNKRKMELAERMDTGHNQTKKRRQSSENENGSGCLDTVGAVVVDLEGNVAAAVSSGGLAMKHPGRVGQAAHYGCGCWAENACNMNPYSTAVSTSGCGEHLIRTMLARECSAAMQSEHAHQALLEAMQNKFISSPFLVNEDRVLGGVIVLRCCRCVDTQPSQNIQGLLVEFLWSHTTESMCVGYMSAQDSKAKTHISRLPPGTVPGQSLAIEGGVCRLMGVVE
;
A
#
# COMPACT_ATOMS: atom_id res chain seq x y z
N MET A 1 -52.55 -20.23 -44.11
CA MET A 1 -53.34 -19.08 -43.57
C MET A 1 -52.98 -18.73 -42.12
N LEU A 2 -52.78 -19.69 -41.21
CA LEU A 2 -52.47 -19.44 -39.78
C LEU A 2 -51.16 -18.69 -39.49
N ARG A 3 -50.07 -18.90 -40.24
CA ARG A 3 -48.78 -18.20 -40.00
C ARG A 3 -48.88 -16.68 -40.19
N LYS A 4 -49.67 -16.20 -41.15
CA LYS A 4 -49.88 -14.75 -41.38
C LYS A 4 -50.72 -14.10 -40.28
N LEU A 5 -51.59 -14.87 -39.60
CA LEU A 5 -52.39 -14.40 -38.48
C LEU A 5 -51.55 -14.27 -37.20
N CYS A 6 -50.69 -15.25 -36.90
CA CYS A 6 -49.78 -15.18 -35.76
C CYS A 6 -48.80 -14.01 -35.85
N VAL A 7 -48.22 -13.75 -37.02
CA VAL A 7 -47.30 -12.61 -37.22
C VAL A 7 -48.03 -11.29 -36.97
N ARG A 8 -49.26 -11.10 -37.49
CA ARG A 8 -50.07 -9.89 -37.28
C ARG A 8 -50.47 -9.67 -35.81
N ILE A 9 -50.77 -10.75 -35.08
CA ILE A 9 -51.10 -10.67 -33.65
C ILE A 9 -49.85 -10.30 -32.84
N LEU A 10 -48.68 -10.88 -33.18
CA LEU A 10 -47.42 -10.54 -32.53
C LEU A 10 -47.02 -9.08 -32.80
N THR A 11 -47.14 -8.60 -34.05
CA THR A 11 -46.81 -7.19 -34.39
C THR A 11 -47.75 -6.21 -33.68
N LYS A 12 -49.06 -6.52 -33.58
CA LYS A 12 -50.00 -5.70 -32.80
C LYS A 12 -49.68 -5.70 -31.30
N ARG A 13 -49.30 -6.85 -30.71
CA ARG A 13 -48.91 -6.93 -29.29
C ARG A 13 -47.60 -6.20 -28.99
N LEU A 14 -46.61 -6.26 -29.90
CA LEU A 14 -45.36 -5.50 -29.80
C LEU A 14 -45.60 -3.98 -29.92
N ALA A 15 -46.47 -3.55 -30.83
CA ALA A 15 -46.82 -2.13 -30.98
C ALA A 15 -47.57 -1.57 -29.76
N LEU A 16 -48.43 -2.37 -29.12
CA LEU A 16 -49.14 -1.99 -27.89
C LEU A 16 -48.17 -1.90 -26.69
N ARG A 17 -47.24 -2.85 -26.53
CA ARG A 17 -46.21 -2.79 -25.48
C ARG A 17 -45.29 -1.56 -25.63
N ASN A 18 -44.90 -1.20 -26.85
CA ASN A 18 -44.04 -0.03 -27.07
C ASN A 18 -44.75 1.30 -26.76
N LYS A 19 -46.07 1.40 -27.01
CA LYS A 19 -46.86 2.57 -26.59
C LYS A 19 -46.98 2.67 -25.07
N GLU A 20 -47.16 1.56 -24.37
CA GLU A 20 -47.26 1.53 -22.91
C GLU A 20 -45.94 1.93 -22.24
N VAL A 21 -44.81 1.45 -22.77
CA VAL A 21 -43.45 1.84 -22.33
C VAL A 21 -43.17 3.31 -22.61
N ALA A 22 -43.56 3.83 -23.79
CA ALA A 22 -43.41 5.24 -24.13
C ALA A 22 -44.22 6.16 -23.20
N VAL A 23 -45.47 5.80 -22.88
CA VAL A 23 -46.31 6.56 -21.92
C VAL A 23 -45.70 6.53 -20.51
N ARG A 24 -45.10 5.40 -20.10
CA ARG A 24 -44.40 5.29 -18.80
C ARG A 24 -43.15 6.16 -18.74
N LEU A 25 -42.36 6.22 -19.82
CA LEU A 25 -41.18 7.08 -19.93
C LEU A 25 -41.55 8.57 -19.95
N VAL A 26 -42.62 8.95 -20.66
CA VAL A 26 -43.13 10.33 -20.63
C VAL A 26 -43.62 10.71 -19.24
N ARG A 27 -44.33 9.83 -18.52
CA ARG A 27 -44.74 10.08 -17.12
C ARG A 27 -43.55 10.23 -16.17
N LEU A 28 -42.48 9.46 -16.36
CA LEU A 28 -41.24 9.60 -15.58
C LEU A 28 -40.51 10.91 -15.90
N ALA A 29 -40.46 11.31 -17.18
CA ALA A 29 -39.88 12.58 -17.60
C ALA A 29 -40.66 13.79 -17.04
N VAL A 30 -42.00 13.72 -17.04
CA VAL A 30 -42.85 14.78 -16.46
C VAL A 30 -42.68 14.88 -14.94
N LYS A 31 -42.52 13.75 -14.23
CA LYS A 31 -42.19 13.77 -12.78
C LYS A 31 -40.82 14.39 -12.50
N SER A 32 -39.82 14.11 -13.35
CA SER A 32 -38.48 14.68 -13.25
C SER A 32 -38.45 16.19 -13.55
N LEU A 33 -39.29 16.67 -14.46
CA LEU A 33 -39.41 18.10 -14.76
C LEU A 33 -40.12 18.87 -13.63
N SER A 34 -41.13 18.26 -12.99
CA SER A 34 -41.82 18.85 -11.83
C SER A 34 -40.88 19.04 -10.62
N SER A 35 -39.96 18.11 -10.35
CA SER A 35 -38.95 18.28 -9.29
C SER A 35 -37.90 19.35 -9.60
N TYR A 36 -37.62 19.61 -10.89
CA TYR A 36 -36.69 20.66 -11.31
C TYR A 36 -37.28 22.07 -11.15
N VAL A 37 -38.59 22.24 -11.38
CA VAL A 37 -39.28 23.53 -11.17
C VAL A 37 -39.30 23.90 -9.68
N GLY A 38 -39.53 22.94 -8.78
CA GLY A 38 -39.48 23.18 -7.33
C GLY A 38 -38.08 23.52 -6.79
N ALA A 39 -37.02 23.02 -7.42
CA ALA A 39 -35.63 23.36 -7.05
C ALA A 39 -35.24 24.78 -7.49
N MET A 40 -35.81 25.28 -8.60
CA MET A 40 -35.55 26.63 -9.11
C MET A 40 -36.26 27.73 -8.30
N GLU A 41 -37.39 27.43 -7.65
CA GLU A 41 -38.05 28.38 -6.74
C GLU A 41 -37.30 28.54 -5.40
N SER A 42 -36.61 27.49 -4.93
CA SER A 42 -35.77 27.56 -3.71
C SER A 42 -34.47 28.35 -3.91
N LEU A 43 -34.03 28.54 -5.16
CA LEU A 43 -32.81 29.26 -5.51
C LEU A 43 -33.00 30.78 -5.71
N LYS A 44 -34.24 31.29 -5.67
CA LYS A 44 -34.54 32.73 -5.80
C LYS A 44 -34.55 33.52 -4.49
N ASN A 45 -34.39 32.86 -3.33
CA ASN A 45 -34.48 33.51 -2.01
C ASN A 45 -33.13 33.80 -1.32
N CYS A 46 -32.00 33.71 -2.02
CA CYS A 46 -30.68 33.99 -1.45
C CYS A 46 -29.84 34.92 -2.34
N THR A 47 -30.26 36.17 -2.52
CA THR A 47 -29.41 37.24 -3.06
C THR A 47 -29.83 38.60 -2.50
N GLU A 48 -29.12 39.10 -1.49
CA GLU A 48 -28.96 40.52 -1.12
C GLU A 48 -27.63 40.61 -0.35
N GLU A 49 -26.53 40.98 -1.03
CA GLU A 49 -25.90 42.32 -1.06
C GLU A 49 -25.17 42.73 0.24
N GLN A 50 -23.82 42.69 0.24
CA GLN A 50 -22.97 43.67 0.94
C GLN A 50 -21.63 43.88 0.21
N GLN A 51 -21.31 45.16 -0.02
CA GLN A 51 -20.12 45.74 -0.65
C GLN A 51 -18.93 45.89 0.35
N PRO A 52 -17.70 46.20 -0.13
CA PRO A 52 -16.44 45.81 0.53
C PRO A 52 -15.76 46.91 1.36
N PRO A 53 -14.74 46.56 2.17
CA PRO A 53 -13.54 47.41 2.20
C PRO A 53 -12.19 46.69 2.26
N SER A 54 -11.26 47.22 1.46
CA SER A 54 -9.82 47.51 1.66
C SER A 54 -8.87 46.52 2.38
N LEU A 55 -7.76 46.25 1.67
CA LEU A 55 -6.35 46.22 2.10
C LEU A 55 -6.09 46.07 3.62
N LEU A 56 -5.45 44.97 4.02
CA LEU A 56 -4.46 44.97 5.11
C LEU A 56 -3.57 43.71 5.08
N THR A 57 -2.29 44.00 5.26
CA THR A 57 -1.12 43.16 5.47
C THR A 57 -1.17 42.34 6.77
N ASN A 58 -0.45 41.21 6.77
CA ASN A 58 0.14 40.51 7.93
C ASN A 58 -0.74 40.20 9.15
N SER A 59 -1.17 38.93 9.29
CA SER A 59 -1.18 38.22 10.60
C SER A 59 -1.43 36.70 10.44
N TRP A 60 -0.40 35.92 10.12
CA TRP A 60 -0.38 34.49 10.43
C TRP A 60 0.13 34.31 11.86
N SER A 61 -0.74 34.54 12.85
CA SER A 61 -0.52 34.15 14.25
C SER A 61 -1.79 34.31 15.09
N LYS A 62 -2.20 33.20 15.71
CA LYS A 62 -3.15 33.08 16.83
C LYS A 62 -4.62 33.44 16.57
N LYS A 63 -5.43 32.41 16.30
CA LYS A 63 -6.71 32.19 16.98
C LYS A 63 -7.25 30.80 16.65
N GLN A 64 -7.20 29.90 17.63
CA GLN A 64 -8.37 29.15 18.11
C GLN A 64 -7.97 28.25 19.27
N GLU A 65 -8.24 28.75 20.47
CA GLU A 65 -8.50 27.92 21.64
C GLU A 65 -9.93 28.27 22.07
N ALA A 66 -10.83 27.30 21.97
CA ALA A 66 -12.03 27.10 22.78
C ALA A 66 -12.95 26.07 22.08
N SER A 67 -12.56 24.78 22.13
CA SER A 67 -13.50 23.68 21.91
C SER A 67 -13.60 22.87 23.21
N LYS A 68 -14.84 22.72 23.68
CA LYS A 68 -15.26 21.97 24.87
C LYS A 68 -14.50 20.64 25.02
N SER A 69 -14.06 20.35 26.25
CA SER A 69 -13.36 19.11 26.61
C SER A 69 -14.23 17.89 26.32
N GLN A 70 -14.00 17.22 25.18
CA GLN A 70 -14.38 15.82 25.02
C GLN A 70 -13.38 14.99 25.83
N LYS A 71 -13.89 14.09 26.68
CA LYS A 71 -13.06 13.06 27.31
C LYS A 71 -12.31 12.28 26.23
N PRO A 72 -11.09 11.76 26.50
CA PRO A 72 -10.34 11.02 25.50
C PRO A 72 -11.18 9.84 25.03
N LYS A 73 -11.51 9.82 23.73
CA LYS A 73 -12.02 8.63 23.05
C LYS A 73 -11.08 7.47 23.38
N SER A 74 -11.64 6.27 23.58
CA SER A 74 -10.84 5.08 23.85
C SER A 74 -9.70 4.98 22.82
N VAL A 75 -8.49 4.70 23.31
CA VAL A 75 -7.26 4.72 22.52
C VAL A 75 -6.88 3.28 22.19
N GLY A 76 -6.72 2.96 20.91
CA GLY A 76 -6.32 1.63 20.48
C GLY A 76 -6.00 1.57 19.00
N GLY A 77 -5.56 0.40 18.58
CA GLY A 77 -5.03 0.16 17.24
C GLY A 77 -3.63 -0.43 17.32
N PHE A 78 -3.21 -1.03 16.22
CA PHE A 78 -1.94 -1.74 16.14
C PHE A 78 -1.31 -1.50 14.77
N VAL A 79 0.02 -1.40 14.76
CA VAL A 79 0.81 -1.26 13.54
C VAL A 79 1.94 -2.28 13.53
N LEU A 80 2.19 -2.85 12.35
CA LEU A 80 3.39 -3.60 12.01
C LEU A 80 4.00 -2.99 10.75
N VAL A 81 5.31 -2.76 10.75
CA VAL A 81 6.08 -2.18 9.64
C VAL A 81 7.26 -3.06 9.29
N HIS A 82 7.76 -2.92 8.06
CA HIS A 82 9.04 -3.47 7.64
C HIS A 82 9.92 -2.45 6.93
N ALA A 83 11.23 -2.65 7.04
CA ALA A 83 12.24 -1.91 6.30
C ALA A 83 13.16 -2.90 5.57
N GLY A 84 12.69 -3.46 4.46
CA GLY A 84 13.42 -4.39 3.62
C GLY A 84 13.37 -5.86 4.05
N ALA A 85 13.34 -6.73 3.06
CA ALA A 85 13.57 -8.17 3.16
C ALA A 85 14.70 -8.48 2.19
N GLY A 86 15.87 -8.80 2.72
CA GLY A 86 17.13 -8.83 2.01
C GLY A 86 18.28 -9.10 2.96
N TYR A 87 19.36 -8.34 2.83
CA TYR A 87 20.52 -8.43 3.71
C TYR A 87 20.68 -7.20 4.59
N HIS A 88 20.57 -7.39 5.91
CA HIS A 88 20.82 -6.36 6.91
C HIS A 88 22.16 -6.61 7.61
N SER A 89 23.19 -5.88 7.19
CA SER A 89 24.49 -5.87 7.86
C SER A 89 24.37 -5.43 9.32
N GLU A 90 25.17 -6.01 10.21
CA GLU A 90 25.16 -5.67 11.64
C GLU A 90 25.41 -4.18 11.90
N SER A 91 26.27 -3.55 11.09
CA SER A 91 26.60 -2.13 11.22
C SER A 91 25.42 -1.20 10.96
N LYS A 92 24.51 -1.57 10.05
CA LYS A 92 23.32 -0.78 9.70
C LYS A 92 22.05 -1.22 10.43
N ALA A 93 22.07 -2.36 11.11
CA ALA A 93 20.90 -2.90 11.80
C ALA A 93 20.25 -1.91 12.78
N LYS A 94 21.06 -1.06 13.44
CA LYS A 94 20.56 0.00 14.33
C LYS A 94 19.74 1.06 13.59
N GLU A 95 20.14 1.46 12.38
CA GLU A 95 19.44 2.46 11.57
C GLU A 95 18.08 1.94 11.09
N TYR A 96 18.04 0.69 10.59
CA TYR A 96 16.78 0.05 10.17
C TYR A 96 15.80 -0.12 11.34
N LYS A 97 16.29 -0.57 12.50
CA LYS A 97 15.45 -0.62 13.72
C LYS A 97 14.97 0.77 14.12
N HIS A 98 15.84 1.79 14.05
CA HIS A 98 15.48 3.15 14.42
C HIS A 98 14.35 3.69 13.53
N VAL A 99 14.44 3.55 12.21
CA VAL A 99 13.37 4.01 11.32
C VAL A 99 12.07 3.22 11.52
N CYS A 100 12.12 1.90 11.69
CA CYS A 100 10.92 1.11 12.02
C CYS A 100 10.26 1.59 13.32
N LYS A 101 11.06 1.89 14.35
CA LYS A 101 10.57 2.43 15.62
C LYS A 101 9.84 3.75 15.42
N ARG A 102 10.41 4.69 14.65
CA ARG A 102 9.78 5.99 14.37
C ARG A 102 8.51 5.82 13.54
N ALA A 103 8.53 4.95 12.53
CA ALA A 103 7.37 4.67 11.69
C ALA A 103 6.18 4.13 12.49
N CYS A 104 6.43 3.17 13.40
CA CYS A 104 5.42 2.70 14.34
C CYS A 104 4.87 3.82 15.21
N GLN A 105 5.74 4.69 15.75
CA GLN A 105 5.32 5.82 16.56
C GLN A 105 4.42 6.77 15.77
N ARG A 106 4.76 7.10 14.53
CA ARG A 106 3.95 7.97 13.66
C ARG A 106 2.56 7.39 13.39
N ALA A 107 2.45 6.10 13.08
CA ALA A 107 1.16 5.46 12.89
C ALA A 107 0.33 5.46 14.19
N VAL A 108 0.93 5.12 15.33
CA VAL A 108 0.24 5.14 16.62
C VAL A 108 -0.20 6.55 17.03
N ASP A 109 0.60 7.58 16.74
CA ASP A 109 0.23 8.97 17.00
C ASP A 109 -1.02 9.37 16.19
N GLN A 110 -1.12 8.93 14.93
CA GLN A 110 -2.31 9.14 14.09
C GLN A 110 -3.54 8.41 14.65
N LEU A 111 -3.38 7.14 15.04
CA LEU A 111 -4.47 6.35 15.65
C LEU A 111 -4.94 6.98 16.97
N LYS A 112 -4.02 7.47 17.80
CA LYS A 112 -4.32 8.22 19.04
C LYS A 112 -5.06 9.52 18.79
N ALA A 113 -4.78 10.18 17.66
CA ALA A 113 -5.50 11.36 17.22
C ALA A 113 -6.88 11.05 16.61
N GLY A 114 -7.26 9.77 16.49
CA GLY A 114 -8.53 9.34 15.92
C GLY A 114 -8.55 9.34 14.38
N ALA A 115 -7.38 9.30 13.73
CA ALA A 115 -7.29 9.16 12.29
C ALA A 115 -7.68 7.74 11.83
N HIS A 116 -8.10 7.62 10.57
CA HIS A 116 -8.41 6.33 9.95
C HIS A 116 -7.14 5.48 9.73
N ALA A 117 -7.32 4.16 9.58
CA ALA A 117 -6.21 3.23 9.34
C ALA A 117 -5.34 3.61 8.13
N VAL A 118 -5.96 4.15 7.07
CA VAL A 118 -5.28 4.61 5.84
C VAL A 118 -4.32 5.78 6.14
N GLU A 119 -4.70 6.68 7.04
CA GLU A 119 -3.90 7.86 7.38
C GLU A 119 -2.74 7.46 8.30
N ALA A 120 -3.00 6.51 9.21
CA ALA A 120 -1.98 5.94 10.06
C ALA A 120 -0.92 5.14 9.27
N VAL A 121 -1.35 4.30 8.32
CA VAL A 121 -0.40 3.53 7.48
C VAL A 121 0.40 4.48 6.56
N THR A 122 -0.25 5.51 6.00
CA THR A 122 0.43 6.55 5.22
C THR A 122 1.50 7.27 6.03
N ALA A 123 1.21 7.65 7.29
CA ALA A 123 2.18 8.32 8.16
C ALA A 123 3.39 7.44 8.50
N ALA A 124 3.20 6.12 8.67
CA ALA A 124 4.32 5.18 8.82
C ALA A 124 5.19 5.13 7.55
N LEU A 125 4.57 5.05 6.37
CA LEU A 125 5.30 4.98 5.11
C LEU A 125 6.08 6.27 4.81
N VAL A 126 5.51 7.45 5.08
CA VAL A 126 6.24 8.72 4.94
C VAL A 126 7.52 8.74 5.78
N GLU A 127 7.44 8.26 7.03
CA GLU A 127 8.61 8.17 7.92
C GLU A 127 9.65 7.16 7.42
N LEU A 128 9.22 6.09 6.76
CA LEU A 128 10.09 5.09 6.14
C LEU A 128 10.74 5.61 4.84
N GLU A 129 10.00 6.33 4.00
CA GLU A 129 10.45 6.94 2.74
C GLU A 129 11.39 8.14 2.96
N ASP A 130 11.26 8.83 4.09
CA ASP A 130 12.13 9.95 4.44
C ASP A 130 13.51 9.51 4.95
N SER A 131 13.67 8.22 5.28
CA SER A 131 14.94 7.68 5.75
C SER A 131 15.93 7.50 4.60
N PRO A 132 17.15 8.06 4.67
CA PRO A 132 18.14 7.91 3.60
C PRO A 132 18.73 6.49 3.49
N PHE A 133 18.32 5.58 4.37
CA PHE A 133 18.80 4.20 4.45
C PHE A 133 17.86 3.18 3.81
N THR A 134 16.63 3.57 3.47
CA THR A 134 15.64 2.71 2.84
C THR A 134 15.70 2.89 1.32
N ASN A 135 15.35 1.85 0.57
CA ASN A 135 15.20 1.96 -0.88
C ASN A 135 13.73 2.26 -1.20
N ALA A 136 13.27 3.43 -0.77
CA ALA A 136 11.95 3.99 -1.06
C ALA A 136 11.98 5.50 -0.81
N GLY A 137 11.29 6.30 -1.64
CA GLY A 137 11.34 7.76 -1.52
C GLY A 137 12.78 8.29 -1.60
N MET A 138 13.22 9.03 -0.58
CA MET A 138 14.58 9.56 -0.48
C MET A 138 15.60 8.43 -0.28
N GLY A 139 16.70 8.45 -1.03
CA GLY A 139 17.73 7.40 -0.93
C GLY A 139 17.44 6.14 -1.75
N SER A 140 16.33 6.12 -2.51
CA SER A 140 16.03 5.10 -3.50
C SER A 140 17.21 4.80 -4.44
N ASN A 141 17.26 3.55 -4.89
CA ASN A 141 18.19 3.08 -5.89
C ASN A 141 18.05 3.88 -7.19
N LEU A 142 19.20 4.14 -7.83
CA LEU A 142 19.23 4.80 -9.14
C LEU A 142 19.08 3.74 -10.25
N ASN A 143 18.30 4.09 -11.28
CA ASN A 143 18.12 3.31 -12.51
C ASN A 143 19.36 3.41 -13.43
N LEU A 144 19.35 2.77 -14.61
CA LEU A 144 20.47 2.81 -15.57
C LEU A 144 20.92 4.24 -15.91
N SER A 145 19.96 5.16 -16.05
CA SER A 145 20.19 6.58 -16.37
C SER A 145 20.73 7.38 -15.19
N GLY A 146 20.84 6.80 -14.00
CA GLY A 146 21.23 7.53 -12.79
C GLY A 146 20.09 8.33 -12.17
N GLU A 147 18.84 7.99 -12.47
CA GLU A 147 17.65 8.67 -11.97
C GLU A 147 16.89 7.81 -10.95
N ILE A 148 16.11 8.45 -10.09
CA ILE A 148 15.23 7.77 -9.12
C ILE A 148 13.84 7.64 -9.73
N GLU A 149 13.30 6.42 -9.70
CA GLU A 149 11.94 6.09 -10.11
C GLU A 149 11.32 5.18 -9.05
N CYS A 150 10.28 5.66 -8.38
CA CYS A 150 9.65 4.97 -7.26
C CYS A 150 8.33 4.30 -7.66
N ASP A 151 8.02 3.21 -6.96
CA ASP A 151 6.77 2.46 -7.05
C ASP A 151 6.15 2.43 -5.65
N ALA A 152 4.87 2.76 -5.51
CA ALA A 152 4.17 2.71 -4.23
C ALA A 152 2.68 2.45 -4.40
N SER A 153 2.08 1.78 -3.42
CA SER A 153 0.64 1.54 -3.39
C SER A 153 0.09 1.45 -1.97
N ILE A 154 -1.22 1.65 -1.86
CA ILE A 154 -1.98 1.62 -0.62
C ILE A 154 -3.38 1.06 -0.88
N MET A 155 -3.90 0.32 0.10
CA MET A 155 -5.24 -0.27 0.05
C MET A 155 -5.96 -0.06 1.38
N ASP A 156 -7.25 0.29 1.30
CA ASP A 156 -8.16 0.40 2.43
C ASP A 156 -9.05 -0.84 2.54
N GLY A 157 -9.00 -1.54 3.66
CA GLY A 157 -9.80 -2.74 3.90
C GLY A 157 -11.29 -2.46 4.06
N LYS A 158 -11.69 -1.25 4.46
CA LYS A 158 -13.10 -0.89 4.67
C LYS A 158 -13.82 -0.64 3.36
N SER A 159 -13.25 0.22 2.51
CA SER A 159 -13.84 0.59 1.22
C SER A 159 -13.37 -0.28 0.05
N LEU A 160 -12.33 -1.09 0.25
CA LEU A 160 -11.64 -1.88 -0.77
C LEU A 160 -11.03 -1.03 -1.89
N HIS A 161 -10.92 0.30 -1.71
CA HIS A 161 -10.26 1.17 -2.67
C HIS A 161 -8.74 1.00 -2.61
N PHE A 162 -8.12 1.22 -3.76
CA PHE A 162 -6.69 1.09 -3.99
C PHE A 162 -6.18 2.32 -4.72
N GLY A 163 -4.97 2.74 -4.37
CA GLY A 163 -4.24 3.79 -5.08
C GLY A 163 -2.79 3.38 -5.28
N SER A 164 -2.22 3.72 -6.43
CA SER A 164 -0.88 3.30 -6.80
C SER A 164 -0.20 4.24 -7.77
N VAL A 165 1.12 4.31 -7.67
CA VAL A 165 2.01 4.97 -8.62
C VAL A 165 3.18 4.07 -8.99
N GLY A 166 3.64 4.16 -10.23
CA GLY A 166 4.78 3.39 -10.73
C GLY A 166 5.73 4.25 -11.57
N ALA A 167 7.02 3.96 -11.51
CA ALA A 167 8.08 4.74 -12.16
C ALA A 167 7.95 6.26 -11.89
N LEU A 168 7.52 6.64 -10.68
CA LEU A 168 7.30 8.03 -10.29
C LEU A 168 8.64 8.67 -9.90
N SER A 169 8.99 9.78 -10.54
CA SER A 169 10.15 10.59 -10.21
C SER A 169 9.71 11.98 -9.73
N GLY A 170 10.63 12.73 -9.10
CA GLY A 170 10.39 14.13 -8.73
C GLY A 170 9.43 14.38 -7.56
N ILE A 171 8.95 13.34 -6.87
CA ILE A 171 8.08 13.45 -5.68
C ILE A 171 8.78 12.79 -4.49
N LYS A 172 8.81 13.49 -3.35
CA LYS A 172 9.52 13.02 -2.15
C LYS A 172 8.92 11.75 -1.56
N ASN A 173 7.59 11.72 -1.47
CA ASN A 173 6.84 10.66 -0.81
C ASN A 173 5.81 10.03 -1.77
N PRO A 174 6.21 9.02 -2.55
CA PRO A 174 5.32 8.29 -3.46
C PRO A 174 4.02 7.80 -2.82
N VAL A 175 4.07 7.35 -1.55
CA VAL A 175 2.87 6.90 -0.83
C VAL A 175 1.79 7.99 -0.71
N LEU A 176 2.17 9.27 -0.63
CA LEU A 176 1.19 10.36 -0.55
C LEU A 176 0.38 10.49 -1.85
N VAL A 177 1.02 10.25 -3.00
CA VAL A 177 0.35 10.25 -4.30
C VAL A 177 -0.60 9.06 -4.41
N ALA A 178 -0.13 7.88 -3.97
CA ALA A 178 -0.96 6.67 -3.92
C ALA A 178 -2.18 6.86 -3.00
N ASN A 179 -2.00 7.43 -1.80
CA ASN A 179 -3.12 7.71 -0.88
C ASN A 179 -4.09 8.73 -1.48
N HIS A 180 -3.59 9.77 -2.14
CA HIS A 180 -4.45 10.75 -2.78
C HIS A 180 -5.28 10.14 -3.93
N LEU A 181 -4.72 9.20 -4.70
CA LEU A 181 -5.48 8.46 -5.72
C LEU A 181 -6.58 7.61 -5.09
N LEU A 182 -6.29 6.92 -3.99
CA LEU A 182 -7.28 6.16 -3.21
C LEU A 182 -8.42 7.07 -2.73
N SER A 183 -8.08 8.22 -2.14
CA SER A 183 -9.07 9.20 -1.65
C SER A 183 -9.93 9.78 -2.79
N GLU A 184 -9.36 10.09 -3.95
CA GLU A 184 -10.14 10.53 -5.12
C GLU A 184 -11.09 9.43 -5.61
N GLY A 185 -10.66 8.17 -5.58
CA GLY A 185 -11.51 7.01 -5.87
C GLY A 185 -12.75 6.96 -4.98
N GLN A 186 -12.57 7.20 -3.67
CA GLN A 186 -13.64 7.16 -2.68
C GLN A 186 -14.66 8.30 -2.84
N LYS A 187 -14.28 9.45 -3.43
CA LYS A 187 -15.20 10.56 -3.74
C LYS A 187 -16.23 10.20 -4.82
N GLY A 188 -16.01 9.10 -5.54
CA GLY A 188 -16.94 8.55 -6.52
C GLY A 188 -16.59 8.97 -7.95
N LYS A 189 -17.61 9.03 -8.82
CA LYS A 189 -17.40 9.26 -10.25
C LYS A 189 -16.97 10.70 -10.54
N LEU A 190 -16.04 10.86 -11.47
CA LEU A 190 -15.68 12.13 -12.07
C LEU A 190 -16.78 12.63 -13.02
N SER A 191 -16.55 13.82 -13.59
CA SER A 191 -17.37 14.38 -14.66
C SER A 191 -17.64 13.38 -15.79
N ALA A 192 -18.87 13.41 -16.31
CA ALA A 192 -19.40 12.46 -17.28
C ALA A 192 -19.43 10.99 -16.81
N GLY A 193 -19.43 10.74 -15.49
CA GLY A 193 -19.56 9.40 -14.93
C GLY A 193 -18.29 8.54 -15.04
N ARG A 194 -17.14 9.16 -15.33
CA ARG A 194 -15.85 8.48 -15.46
C ARG A 194 -15.37 7.96 -14.10
N ILE A 195 -14.69 6.83 -14.11
CA ILE A 195 -14.08 6.25 -12.91
C ILE A 195 -12.72 6.94 -12.67
N PRO A 196 -12.42 7.44 -11.46
CA PRO A 196 -11.09 7.97 -11.14
C PRO A 196 -9.98 6.93 -11.35
N PRO A 197 -8.77 7.35 -11.75
CA PRO A 197 -7.65 6.42 -11.89
C PRO A 197 -7.22 5.90 -10.51
N CYS A 198 -6.99 4.59 -10.40
CA CYS A 198 -6.37 3.97 -9.21
C CYS A 198 -4.88 3.68 -9.39
N PHE A 199 -4.34 3.83 -10.61
CA PHE A 199 -2.94 3.61 -10.94
C PHE A 199 -2.48 4.59 -12.01
N LEU A 200 -1.42 5.34 -11.72
CA LEU A 200 -0.76 6.25 -12.67
C LEU A 200 0.75 5.97 -12.70
N VAL A 201 1.40 6.26 -13.83
CA VAL A 201 2.85 6.03 -13.97
C VAL A 201 3.60 7.22 -14.56
N GLY A 202 4.90 7.28 -14.29
CA GLY A 202 5.84 8.19 -14.93
C GLY A 202 5.41 9.66 -14.86
N ARG A 203 5.60 10.37 -15.98
CA ARG A 203 5.25 11.81 -16.09
C ARG A 203 3.77 12.10 -15.80
N GLY A 204 2.86 11.21 -16.22
CA GLY A 204 1.42 11.39 -15.94
C GLY A 204 1.10 11.37 -14.45
N ALA A 205 1.77 10.49 -13.68
CA ALA A 205 1.64 10.46 -12.22
C ALA A 205 2.24 11.71 -11.56
N HIS A 206 3.40 12.17 -12.03
CA HIS A 206 4.04 13.39 -11.53
C HIS A 206 3.15 14.62 -11.77
N ASP A 207 2.70 14.84 -13.01
CA ASP A 207 1.89 16.00 -13.37
C ASP A 207 0.53 15.98 -12.64
N TRP A 208 -0.04 14.79 -12.44
CA TRP A 208 -1.22 14.62 -11.61
C TRP A 208 -0.94 15.00 -10.15
N ALA A 209 0.16 14.51 -9.54
CA ALA A 209 0.52 14.85 -8.16
C ALA A 209 0.68 16.37 -7.96
N VAL A 210 1.35 17.04 -8.91
CA VAL A 210 1.49 18.51 -8.91
C VAL A 210 0.12 19.20 -9.00
N SER A 211 -0.77 18.71 -9.85
CA SER A 211 -2.14 19.26 -9.97
C SER A 211 -2.96 19.13 -8.69
N GLN A 212 -2.65 18.14 -7.84
CA GLN A 212 -3.26 17.93 -6.53
C GLN A 212 -2.55 18.70 -5.39
N GLY A 213 -1.54 19.51 -5.71
CA GLY A 213 -0.80 20.30 -4.71
C GLY A 213 0.25 19.51 -3.93
N ILE A 214 0.63 18.31 -4.38
CA ILE A 214 1.71 17.53 -3.75
C ILE A 214 3.06 18.16 -4.13
N PRO A 215 3.92 18.53 -3.16
CA PRO A 215 5.18 19.21 -3.45
C PRO A 215 6.17 18.34 -4.25
N THR A 216 6.80 18.95 -5.24
CA THR A 216 7.90 18.33 -5.98
C THR A 216 9.21 18.38 -5.19
N CYS A 217 10.11 17.45 -5.51
CA CYS A 217 11.44 17.36 -4.94
C CYS A 217 12.46 17.22 -6.06
N LEU A 218 13.52 18.02 -6.02
CA LEU A 218 14.61 17.92 -6.98
C LEU A 218 15.34 16.58 -6.82
N SER A 219 15.69 15.94 -7.94
CA SER A 219 16.39 14.64 -7.97
C SER A 219 17.68 14.65 -7.13
N GLU A 220 18.40 15.78 -7.10
CA GLU A 220 19.62 15.96 -6.30
C GLU A 220 19.36 15.90 -4.79
N LYS A 221 18.18 16.34 -4.32
CA LYS A 221 17.78 16.27 -2.92
C LYS A 221 17.30 14.87 -2.53
N MET A 222 16.75 14.13 -3.49
CA MET A 222 16.33 12.73 -3.31
C MET A 222 17.53 11.77 -3.29
N THR A 223 18.58 12.11 -4.04
CA THR A 223 19.79 11.29 -4.16
C THR A 223 20.70 11.49 -2.96
N THR A 224 20.98 10.40 -2.23
CA THR A 224 21.89 10.45 -1.09
C THR A 224 23.32 10.14 -1.51
N LYS A 225 24.30 10.53 -0.70
CA LYS A 225 25.70 10.12 -0.92
C LYS A 225 25.84 8.59 -0.97
N PHE A 226 25.00 7.87 -0.21
CA PHE A 226 24.99 6.41 -0.19
C PHE A 226 24.45 5.81 -1.48
N SER A 227 23.28 6.27 -1.95
CA SER A 227 22.67 5.74 -3.19
C SER A 227 23.50 6.07 -4.41
N LEU A 228 24.07 7.28 -4.49
CA LEU A 228 24.99 7.67 -5.56
C LEU A 228 26.28 6.83 -5.59
N SER A 229 26.84 6.53 -4.41
CA SER A 229 28.04 5.68 -4.30
C SER A 229 27.74 4.24 -4.72
N ALA A 230 26.57 3.71 -4.34
CA ALA A 230 26.10 2.40 -4.78
C ALA A 230 25.91 2.34 -6.30
N TYR A 231 25.28 3.36 -6.90
CA TYR A 231 25.12 3.50 -8.34
C TYR A 231 26.47 3.45 -9.08
N LYS A 232 27.43 4.29 -8.67
CA LYS A 232 28.77 4.31 -9.29
C LYS A 232 29.47 2.95 -9.21
N ARG A 233 29.31 2.24 -8.08
CA ARG A 233 29.87 0.90 -7.90
C ARG A 233 29.21 -0.12 -8.83
N ASN A 234 27.89 -0.15 -8.88
CA ASN A 234 27.13 -1.10 -9.69
C ASN A 234 27.34 -0.86 -11.19
N LYS A 235 27.41 0.41 -11.62
CA LYS A 235 27.75 0.78 -12.99
C LYS A 235 29.12 0.26 -13.41
N ARG A 236 30.16 0.46 -12.59
CA ARG A 236 31.50 -0.09 -12.84
C ARG A 236 31.52 -1.62 -12.93
N LYS A 237 30.74 -2.30 -12.08
CA LYS A 237 30.62 -3.77 -12.10
C LYS A 237 30.00 -4.26 -13.42
N MET A 238 28.92 -3.62 -13.89
CA MET A 238 28.30 -3.98 -15.18
C MET A 238 29.23 -3.70 -16.36
N GLU A 239 29.86 -2.51 -16.41
CA GLU A 239 30.82 -2.18 -17.48
C GLU A 239 31.99 -3.18 -17.56
N LEU A 240 32.43 -3.73 -16.42
CA LEU A 240 33.46 -4.76 -16.37
C LEU A 240 32.94 -6.10 -16.91
N ALA A 241 31.71 -6.49 -16.55
CA ALA A 241 31.09 -7.73 -17.03
C ALA A 241 30.86 -7.70 -18.55
N GLU A 242 30.34 -6.59 -19.09
CA GLU A 242 30.13 -6.41 -20.54
C GLU A 242 31.45 -6.52 -21.33
N ARG A 243 32.57 -6.03 -20.78
CA ARG A 243 33.90 -6.18 -21.39
C ARG A 243 34.40 -7.62 -21.38
N MET A 244 34.04 -8.41 -20.36
CA MET A 244 34.41 -9.82 -20.27
C MET A 244 33.60 -10.70 -21.23
N ASP A 245 32.33 -10.35 -21.45
CA ASP A 245 31.45 -11.06 -22.37
C ASP A 245 31.79 -10.75 -23.84
N THR A 246 32.10 -9.48 -24.15
CA THR A 246 32.56 -9.08 -25.50
C THR A 246 33.97 -9.58 -25.86
N GLY A 247 34.76 -10.00 -24.85
CA GLY A 247 36.12 -10.53 -25.01
C GLY A 247 36.22 -12.05 -25.25
N HIS A 248 35.11 -12.80 -25.26
CA HIS A 248 35.12 -14.25 -25.45
C HIS A 248 35.28 -14.65 -26.93
N ASN A 249 36.50 -14.45 -27.45
CA ASN A 249 37.02 -15.28 -28.53
C ASN A 249 38.47 -15.75 -28.32
N GLN A 250 39.10 -15.59 -27.14
CA GLN A 250 40.39 -16.25 -26.89
C GLN A 250 40.58 -16.77 -25.44
N THR A 251 40.69 -18.10 -25.37
CA THR A 251 41.44 -18.92 -24.39
C THR A 251 40.94 -19.03 -22.94
N LYS A 252 40.42 -20.22 -22.63
CA LYS A 252 40.26 -20.83 -21.32
C LYS A 252 41.55 -20.79 -20.48
N LYS A 253 41.50 -20.12 -19.32
CA LYS A 253 41.98 -20.57 -18.00
C LYS A 253 42.13 -19.34 -17.09
N ARG A 254 41.30 -19.22 -16.05
CA ARG A 254 41.77 -18.94 -14.68
C ARG A 254 40.64 -18.92 -13.64
N ARG A 255 40.93 -19.68 -12.57
CA ARG A 255 40.70 -19.39 -11.15
C ARG A 255 39.32 -18.80 -10.82
N GLN A 256 38.46 -19.66 -10.26
CA GLN A 256 37.45 -19.26 -9.27
C GLN A 256 38.12 -18.32 -8.25
N SER A 257 37.96 -17.02 -8.46
CA SER A 257 38.06 -16.05 -7.38
C SER A 257 36.89 -16.36 -6.45
N SER A 258 37.21 -16.70 -5.22
CA SER A 258 36.29 -16.79 -4.09
C SER A 258 35.18 -15.74 -4.20
N GLU A 259 33.95 -16.19 -4.42
CA GLU A 259 32.71 -15.42 -4.34
C GLU A 259 32.39 -15.01 -2.89
N ASN A 260 33.36 -14.47 -2.17
CA ASN A 260 33.20 -13.96 -0.81
C ASN A 260 33.02 -12.43 -0.78
N GLU A 261 32.30 -11.90 -1.77
CA GLU A 261 31.84 -10.50 -1.74
C GLU A 261 30.34 -10.44 -2.00
N ASN A 262 29.54 -10.60 -0.94
CA ASN A 262 28.18 -10.06 -0.73
C ASN A 262 27.43 -9.63 -2.02
N GLY A 263 27.15 -10.60 -2.90
CA GLY A 263 26.32 -10.42 -4.10
C GLY A 263 24.83 -10.26 -3.80
N SER A 264 24.45 -10.34 -2.52
CA SER A 264 23.10 -10.09 -2.01
C SER A 264 22.83 -8.58 -2.10
N GLY A 265 22.36 -8.13 -3.27
CA GLY A 265 21.94 -6.74 -3.48
C GLY A 265 20.92 -6.31 -2.42
N CYS A 266 21.06 -5.08 -1.92
CA CYS A 266 20.16 -4.48 -0.92
C CYS A 266 18.70 -4.46 -1.45
N LEU A 267 17.88 -5.44 -1.10
CA LEU A 267 16.47 -5.58 -1.47
C LEU A 267 15.58 -4.80 -0.47
N ASP A 268 15.63 -3.46 -0.46
CA ASP A 268 15.01 -2.73 0.67
C ASP A 268 13.76 -1.92 0.29
N THR A 269 12.67 -2.64 0.00
CA THR A 269 11.30 -2.07 -0.03
C THR A 269 10.80 -1.82 1.41
N VAL A 270 10.00 -0.79 1.61
CA VAL A 270 9.38 -0.49 2.92
C VAL A 270 7.87 -0.69 2.86
N GLY A 271 7.25 -0.94 4.00
CA GLY A 271 5.80 -1.13 4.04
C GLY A 271 5.26 -1.29 5.44
N ALA A 272 3.94 -1.19 5.55
CA ALA A 272 3.23 -1.22 6.82
C ALA A 272 1.82 -1.80 6.66
N VAL A 273 1.33 -2.37 7.76
CA VAL A 273 -0.05 -2.82 7.94
C VAL A 273 -0.56 -2.27 9.26
N VAL A 274 -1.80 -1.78 9.26
CA VAL A 274 -2.43 -1.11 10.40
C VAL A 274 -3.83 -1.65 10.62
N VAL A 275 -4.25 -1.70 11.88
CA VAL A 275 -5.65 -1.85 12.28
C VAL A 275 -6.03 -0.75 13.27
N ASP A 276 -7.20 -0.15 13.07
CA ASP A 276 -7.78 0.82 14.01
C ASP A 276 -8.67 0.14 15.08
N LEU A 277 -9.23 0.92 16.01
CA LEU A 277 -10.11 0.40 17.06
C LEU A 277 -11.44 -0.17 16.55
N GLU A 278 -11.88 0.22 15.35
CA GLU A 278 -13.10 -0.32 14.75
C GLU A 278 -12.84 -1.68 14.09
N GLY A 279 -11.58 -2.09 13.95
CA GLY A 279 -11.18 -3.27 13.22
C GLY A 279 -11.08 -3.04 11.70
N ASN A 280 -10.99 -1.77 11.28
CA ASN A 280 -10.66 -1.45 9.89
C ASN A 280 -9.16 -1.61 9.70
N VAL A 281 -8.77 -2.30 8.62
CA VAL A 281 -7.38 -2.55 8.29
C VAL A 281 -6.94 -1.74 7.07
N ALA A 282 -5.67 -1.37 7.01
CA ALA A 282 -5.06 -0.74 5.84
C ALA A 282 -3.63 -1.27 5.65
N ALA A 283 -3.17 -1.28 4.40
CA ALA A 283 -1.83 -1.71 4.04
C ALA A 283 -1.21 -0.80 2.99
N ALA A 284 0.09 -0.55 3.07
CA ALA A 284 0.82 0.23 2.08
C ALA A 284 2.26 -0.27 1.92
N VAL A 285 2.82 -0.05 0.74
CA VAL A 285 4.19 -0.44 0.37
C VAL A 285 4.81 0.63 -0.53
N SER A 286 6.12 0.84 -0.43
CA SER A 286 6.88 1.78 -1.25
C SER A 286 8.30 1.27 -1.55
N SER A 287 8.79 1.49 -2.76
CA SER A 287 10.07 0.98 -3.25
C SER A 287 10.71 1.91 -4.30
N GLY A 288 12.03 1.99 -4.31
CA GLY A 288 12.82 2.51 -5.43
C GLY A 288 13.08 1.46 -6.53
N GLY A 289 12.74 0.20 -6.26
CA GLY A 289 12.99 -0.92 -7.17
C GLY A 289 14.45 -1.39 -7.20
N LEU A 290 14.79 -2.18 -8.22
CA LEU A 290 16.14 -2.74 -8.38
C LEU A 290 17.14 -1.63 -8.72
N ALA A 291 18.35 -1.74 -8.16
CA ALA A 291 19.48 -0.94 -8.60
C ALA A 291 19.79 -1.23 -10.07
N MET A 292 20.15 -0.19 -10.83
CA MET A 292 20.43 -0.29 -12.25
C MET A 292 19.26 -0.85 -13.08
N LYS A 293 18.01 -0.70 -12.60
CA LYS A 293 16.84 -1.09 -13.40
C LYS A 293 16.79 -0.28 -14.71
N HIS A 294 16.24 -0.89 -15.75
CA HIS A 294 15.88 -0.14 -16.95
C HIS A 294 14.87 0.96 -16.58
N PRO A 295 15.00 2.19 -17.10
CA PRO A 295 14.03 3.26 -16.89
C PRO A 295 12.61 2.80 -17.25
N GLY A 296 11.64 3.16 -16.42
CA GLY A 296 10.25 2.71 -16.56
C GLY A 296 9.97 1.28 -16.09
N ARG A 297 10.94 0.53 -15.55
CA ARG A 297 10.64 -0.75 -14.88
C ARG A 297 9.84 -0.48 -13.61
N VAL A 298 8.64 -1.07 -13.56
CA VAL A 298 7.72 -1.04 -12.42
C VAL A 298 7.79 -2.39 -11.68
N GLY A 299 7.98 -2.33 -10.35
CA GLY A 299 8.00 -3.48 -9.46
C GLY A 299 6.68 -3.73 -8.74
N GLN A 300 6.68 -4.73 -7.86
CA GLN A 300 5.50 -5.20 -7.13
C GLN A 300 4.81 -4.12 -6.32
N ALA A 301 5.56 -3.13 -5.83
CA ALA A 301 5.06 -2.08 -4.96
C ALA A 301 3.98 -1.21 -5.63
N ALA A 302 3.88 -1.21 -6.97
CA ALA A 302 2.81 -0.55 -7.70
C ALA A 302 1.69 -1.50 -8.18
N HIS A 303 1.90 -2.82 -8.15
CA HIS A 303 0.97 -3.80 -8.71
C HIS A 303 -0.09 -4.21 -7.68
N TYR A 304 -1.37 -4.04 -8.07
CA TYR A 304 -2.52 -4.49 -7.28
C TYR A 304 -2.42 -5.98 -6.93
N GLY A 305 -2.64 -6.32 -5.65
CA GLY A 305 -2.55 -7.68 -5.14
C GLY A 305 -1.13 -8.25 -4.98
N CYS A 306 -0.10 -7.51 -5.36
CA CYS A 306 1.29 -7.98 -5.29
C CYS A 306 2.06 -7.29 -4.16
N GLY A 307 2.02 -5.96 -4.14
CA GLY A 307 2.75 -5.14 -3.17
C GLY A 307 2.10 -5.12 -1.78
N CYS A 308 0.81 -4.80 -1.74
CA CYS A 308 0.01 -4.81 -0.51
C CYS A 308 -1.42 -5.30 -0.77
N TRP A 309 -2.10 -5.66 0.31
CA TRP A 309 -3.53 -6.02 0.32
C TRP A 309 -4.15 -5.60 1.65
N ALA A 310 -5.40 -5.12 1.62
CA ALA A 310 -6.17 -4.86 2.83
C ALA A 310 -7.64 -5.19 2.57
N GLU A 311 -8.26 -5.93 3.47
CA GLU A 311 -9.64 -6.38 3.32
C GLU A 311 -10.26 -6.58 4.71
N ASN A 312 -11.37 -5.89 4.98
CA ASN A 312 -12.11 -6.10 6.22
C ASN A 312 -12.91 -7.41 6.18
N ALA A 313 -13.20 -7.96 7.36
CA ALA A 313 -14.08 -9.10 7.49
C ALA A 313 -15.44 -8.85 6.81
N CYS A 314 -15.95 -9.86 6.12
CA CYS A 314 -17.27 -9.87 5.51
C CYS A 314 -17.88 -11.28 5.57
N ASN A 315 -19.09 -11.48 5.03
CA ASN A 315 -19.77 -12.79 5.10
C ASN A 315 -18.94 -13.94 4.50
N MET A 316 -18.02 -13.65 3.57
CA MET A 316 -17.14 -14.65 2.94
C MET A 316 -15.76 -14.75 3.60
N ASN A 317 -15.35 -13.72 4.35
CA ASN A 317 -14.02 -13.60 4.95
C ASN A 317 -14.15 -13.34 6.45
N PRO A 318 -13.92 -14.35 7.31
CA PRO A 318 -14.14 -14.23 8.75
C PRO A 318 -13.20 -13.22 9.44
N TYR A 319 -12.06 -12.88 8.83
CA TYR A 319 -11.07 -11.99 9.42
C TYR A 319 -10.80 -10.78 8.55
N SER A 320 -10.59 -9.62 9.19
CA SER A 320 -9.95 -8.49 8.52
C SER A 320 -8.45 -8.78 8.40
N THR A 321 -7.89 -8.61 7.21
CA THR A 321 -6.50 -8.93 6.90
C THR A 321 -5.80 -7.80 6.16
N ALA A 322 -4.55 -7.54 6.53
CA ALA A 322 -3.68 -6.60 5.85
C ALA A 322 -2.29 -7.22 5.62
N VAL A 323 -1.72 -7.01 4.44
CA VAL A 323 -0.45 -7.61 4.01
C VAL A 323 0.41 -6.57 3.29
N SER A 324 1.71 -6.56 3.55
CA SER A 324 2.71 -5.79 2.79
C SER A 324 3.93 -6.65 2.48
N THR A 325 4.50 -6.50 1.29
CA THR A 325 5.57 -7.39 0.77
C THR A 325 6.88 -6.66 0.47
N SER A 326 7.99 -7.40 0.49
CA SER A 326 9.33 -6.94 0.13
C SER A 326 10.15 -8.07 -0.49
N GLY A 327 11.17 -7.74 -1.28
CA GLY A 327 12.10 -8.69 -1.88
C GLY A 327 12.21 -8.52 -3.40
N CYS A 328 12.37 -9.61 -4.13
CA CYS A 328 12.47 -9.58 -5.59
C CYS A 328 11.10 -9.27 -6.21
N GLY A 329 10.97 -8.11 -6.86
CA GLY A 329 9.70 -7.64 -7.42
C GLY A 329 9.06 -8.63 -8.38
N GLU A 330 9.85 -9.25 -9.25
CA GLU A 330 9.40 -10.24 -10.24
C GLU A 330 8.81 -11.49 -9.56
N HIS A 331 9.42 -11.96 -8.47
CA HIS A 331 8.91 -13.11 -7.73
C HIS A 331 7.54 -12.80 -7.12
N LEU A 332 7.43 -11.62 -6.50
CA LEU A 332 6.23 -11.16 -5.80
C LEU A 332 5.07 -10.89 -6.77
N ILE A 333 5.36 -10.34 -7.97
CA ILE A 333 4.37 -10.13 -9.03
C ILE A 333 3.86 -11.46 -9.57
N ARG A 334 4.77 -12.38 -9.96
CA ARG A 334 4.42 -13.67 -10.60
C ARG A 334 3.61 -14.58 -9.68
N THR A 335 3.60 -14.31 -8.38
CA THR A 335 2.86 -15.08 -7.36
C THR A 335 1.71 -14.32 -6.72
N MET A 336 1.50 -13.04 -7.07
CA MET A 336 0.50 -12.17 -6.42
C MET A 336 0.55 -12.26 -4.87
N LEU A 337 1.75 -12.23 -4.31
CA LEU A 337 1.99 -12.75 -2.96
C LEU A 337 1.13 -12.09 -1.88
N ALA A 338 0.91 -10.77 -1.93
CA ALA A 338 0.12 -10.07 -0.91
C ALA A 338 -1.31 -10.63 -0.81
N ARG A 339 -1.96 -10.81 -1.97
CA ARG A 339 -3.33 -11.34 -2.05
C ARG A 339 -3.39 -12.82 -1.65
N GLU A 340 -2.43 -13.63 -2.09
CA GLU A 340 -2.36 -15.05 -1.74
C GLU A 340 -2.19 -15.24 -0.22
N CYS A 341 -1.32 -14.45 0.42
CA CYS A 341 -1.19 -14.45 1.87
C CYS A 341 -2.51 -14.03 2.54
N SER A 342 -3.17 -12.96 2.08
CA SER A 342 -4.47 -12.54 2.65
C SER A 342 -5.52 -13.65 2.57
N ALA A 343 -5.59 -14.36 1.44
CA ALA A 343 -6.51 -15.49 1.25
C ALA A 343 -6.19 -16.65 2.20
N ALA A 344 -4.91 -17.00 2.37
CA ALA A 344 -4.49 -18.06 3.29
C ALA A 344 -4.85 -17.74 4.75
N MET A 345 -4.74 -16.46 5.15
CA MET A 345 -5.02 -15.98 6.51
C MET A 345 -6.48 -16.10 6.95
N GLN A 346 -7.39 -16.43 6.03
CA GLN A 346 -8.79 -16.74 6.36
C GLN A 346 -8.95 -18.12 7.04
N SER A 347 -7.92 -18.96 7.01
CA SER A 347 -7.87 -20.24 7.72
C SER A 347 -7.78 -20.04 9.24
N GLU A 348 -8.27 -20.98 10.05
CA GLU A 348 -8.25 -20.85 11.52
C GLU A 348 -6.85 -20.62 12.11
N HIS A 349 -5.85 -21.39 11.66
CA HIS A 349 -4.48 -21.33 12.17
C HIS A 349 -3.58 -20.41 11.33
N ALA A 350 -3.50 -19.12 11.70
CA ALA A 350 -2.73 -18.09 10.97
C ALA A 350 -1.28 -18.50 10.66
N HIS A 351 -0.55 -18.97 11.67
CA HIS A 351 0.87 -19.33 11.50
C HIS A 351 1.07 -20.43 10.47
N GLN A 352 0.30 -21.51 10.57
CA GLN A 352 0.39 -22.65 9.65
C GLN A 352 -0.04 -22.24 8.23
N ALA A 353 -1.10 -21.45 8.10
CA ALA A 353 -1.58 -21.00 6.81
C ALA A 353 -0.58 -20.09 6.09
N LEU A 354 0.07 -19.17 6.82
CA LEU A 354 1.12 -18.33 6.24
C LEU A 354 2.37 -19.14 5.86
N LEU A 355 2.77 -20.09 6.71
CA LEU A 355 3.87 -21.02 6.42
C LEU A 355 3.61 -21.77 5.10
N GLU A 356 2.43 -22.39 4.97
CA GLU A 356 2.05 -23.13 3.76
C GLU A 356 1.94 -22.23 2.53
N ALA A 357 1.44 -21.00 2.66
CA ALA A 357 1.41 -20.04 1.57
C ALA A 357 2.85 -19.72 1.09
N MET A 358 3.76 -19.41 2.02
CA MET A 358 5.15 -19.11 1.69
C MET A 358 5.91 -20.32 1.11
N GLN A 359 5.58 -21.55 1.56
CA GLN A 359 6.19 -22.76 1.01
C GLN A 359 5.61 -23.13 -0.36
N ASN A 360 4.29 -23.26 -0.47
CA ASN A 360 3.64 -23.89 -1.61
C ASN A 360 3.30 -22.88 -2.72
N LYS A 361 2.93 -21.64 -2.33
CA LYS A 361 2.52 -20.60 -3.28
C LYS A 361 3.66 -19.66 -3.68
N PHE A 362 4.74 -19.65 -2.91
CA PHE A 362 5.92 -18.82 -3.17
C PHE A 362 7.17 -19.64 -3.50
N ILE A 363 7.81 -20.32 -2.54
CA ILE A 363 9.07 -21.07 -2.79
C ILE A 363 8.88 -22.14 -3.88
N SER A 364 7.89 -23.01 -3.71
CA SER A 364 7.59 -24.13 -4.63
C SER A 364 6.62 -23.73 -5.75
N SER A 365 6.45 -22.43 -5.99
CA SER A 365 5.50 -21.95 -6.99
C SER A 365 5.90 -22.41 -8.39
N PRO A 366 4.99 -23.02 -9.18
CA PRO A 366 5.27 -23.32 -10.59
C PRO A 366 5.63 -22.08 -11.40
N PHE A 367 5.15 -20.90 -10.97
CA PHE A 367 5.49 -19.63 -11.59
C PHE A 367 6.94 -19.23 -11.39
N LEU A 368 7.69 -19.83 -10.46
CA LEU A 368 9.08 -19.49 -10.14
C LEU A 368 10.04 -20.68 -10.29
N VAL A 369 9.62 -21.74 -10.99
CA VAL A 369 10.39 -22.99 -11.14
C VAL A 369 11.78 -22.80 -11.77
N ASN A 370 11.97 -21.72 -12.54
CA ASN A 370 13.24 -21.41 -13.20
C ASN A 370 14.13 -20.45 -12.38
N GLU A 371 13.69 -20.04 -11.19
CA GLU A 371 14.49 -19.18 -10.32
C GLU A 371 15.33 -20.03 -9.35
N ASP A 372 16.64 -19.86 -9.36
CA ASP A 372 17.54 -20.62 -8.46
C ASP A 372 17.27 -20.34 -6.98
N ARG A 373 16.77 -19.13 -6.66
CA ARG A 373 16.46 -18.65 -5.31
C ARG A 373 15.23 -17.78 -5.32
N VAL A 374 14.19 -18.17 -4.57
CA VAL A 374 12.96 -17.40 -4.45
C VAL A 374 13.04 -16.43 -3.29
N LEU A 375 13.39 -15.17 -3.56
CA LEU A 375 13.61 -14.13 -2.55
C LEU A 375 12.38 -13.24 -2.33
N GLY A 376 11.82 -13.26 -1.12
CA GLY A 376 10.71 -12.41 -0.70
C GLY A 376 10.45 -12.46 0.80
N GLY A 377 9.64 -11.51 1.28
CA GLY A 377 9.17 -11.44 2.65
C GLY A 377 7.88 -10.65 2.75
N VAL A 378 7.12 -10.92 3.81
CA VAL A 378 5.80 -10.35 4.06
C VAL A 378 5.65 -10.01 5.53
N ILE A 379 4.95 -8.91 5.81
CA ILE A 379 4.30 -8.67 7.09
C ILE A 379 2.80 -8.84 6.92
N VAL A 380 2.17 -9.44 7.91
CA VAL A 380 0.75 -9.79 7.89
C VAL A 380 0.12 -9.39 9.21
N LEU A 381 -1.06 -8.77 9.12
CA LEU A 381 -1.94 -8.50 10.24
C LEU A 381 -3.28 -9.18 9.95
N ARG A 382 -3.80 -9.88 10.95
CA ARG A 382 -5.14 -10.45 10.96
C ARG A 382 -5.86 -10.00 12.22
N CYS A 383 -7.12 -9.60 12.13
CA CYS A 383 -7.92 -9.36 13.32
C CYS A 383 -9.37 -9.81 13.19
N CYS A 384 -9.95 -10.14 14.34
CA CYS A 384 -11.38 -10.37 14.51
C CYS A 384 -11.89 -9.69 15.79
N ARG A 385 -13.19 -9.41 15.82
CA ARG A 385 -13.88 -8.90 17.01
C ARG A 385 -14.14 -10.05 17.97
N CYS A 386 -13.72 -9.89 19.22
CA CYS A 386 -14.10 -10.78 20.31
C CYS A 386 -15.49 -10.42 20.79
N VAL A 387 -16.36 -11.42 20.94
CA VAL A 387 -17.63 -11.27 21.67
C VAL A 387 -17.40 -11.86 23.06
N ASP A 388 -17.23 -11.04 24.08
CA ASP A 388 -17.19 -11.53 25.46
C ASP A 388 -18.59 -11.98 25.87
N THR A 389 -18.69 -13.19 26.45
CA THR A 389 -19.94 -13.82 26.89
C THR A 389 -20.46 -13.30 28.24
N GLN A 390 -19.86 -12.24 28.78
CA GLN A 390 -20.24 -11.61 30.06
C GLN A 390 -20.86 -10.22 29.80
N PRO A 391 -22.16 -10.02 30.06
CA PRO A 391 -22.89 -8.80 29.68
C PRO A 391 -22.64 -7.58 30.59
N SER A 392 -21.59 -7.59 31.42
CA SER A 392 -21.44 -6.61 32.50
C SER A 392 -20.62 -5.37 32.15
N GLN A 393 -19.93 -5.31 30.99
CA GLN A 393 -19.28 -4.08 30.48
C GLN A 393 -19.30 -4.07 28.95
N ASN A 394 -19.66 -2.94 28.33
CA ASN A 394 -19.59 -2.67 26.87
C ASN A 394 -18.13 -2.60 26.38
N ILE A 395 -17.36 -3.67 26.59
CA ILE A 395 -15.98 -3.77 26.14
C ILE A 395 -16.00 -4.46 24.78
N GLN A 396 -15.62 -3.72 23.74
CA GLN A 396 -15.36 -4.30 22.44
C GLN A 396 -13.86 -4.59 22.34
N GLY A 397 -13.51 -5.88 22.34
CA GLY A 397 -12.15 -6.36 22.18
C GLY A 397 -11.85 -6.71 20.73
N LEU A 398 -10.68 -6.34 20.22
CA LEU A 398 -10.13 -6.90 18.98
C LEU A 398 -8.99 -7.84 19.34
N LEU A 399 -9.03 -9.06 18.80
CA LEU A 399 -7.88 -9.94 18.78
C LEU A 399 -7.10 -9.66 17.49
N VAL A 400 -5.85 -9.25 17.64
CA VAL A 400 -4.92 -8.99 16.54
C VAL A 400 -3.84 -10.06 16.57
N GLU A 401 -3.71 -10.81 15.50
CA GLU A 401 -2.58 -11.67 15.20
C GLU A 401 -1.69 -10.97 14.19
N PHE A 402 -0.39 -10.94 14.44
CA PHE A 402 0.56 -10.30 13.54
C PHE A 402 1.75 -11.22 13.33
N LEU A 403 2.17 -11.36 12.07
CA LEU A 403 3.24 -12.27 11.67
C LEU A 403 4.16 -11.58 10.66
N TRP A 404 5.39 -12.06 10.60
CA TRP A 404 6.29 -11.80 9.48
C TRP A 404 6.91 -13.10 9.02
N SER A 405 7.14 -13.21 7.71
CA SER A 405 7.83 -14.35 7.13
C SER A 405 8.70 -13.90 5.96
N HIS A 406 9.86 -14.53 5.78
CA HIS A 406 10.74 -14.22 4.66
C HIS A 406 11.64 -15.41 4.28
N THR A 407 12.05 -15.42 3.01
CA THR A 407 13.02 -16.36 2.44
C THR A 407 14.40 -15.72 2.22
N THR A 408 14.49 -14.40 2.41
CA THR A 408 15.74 -13.63 2.35
C THR A 408 16.60 -13.88 3.58
N GLU A 409 17.88 -13.47 3.56
CA GLU A 409 18.77 -13.63 4.72
C GLU A 409 18.20 -13.02 6.01
N SER A 410 17.52 -11.89 5.87
CA SER A 410 16.94 -11.15 7.00
C SER A 410 15.80 -10.24 6.57
N MET A 411 14.99 -9.81 7.53
CA MET A 411 13.95 -8.80 7.38
C MET A 411 13.88 -7.93 8.64
N CYS A 412 13.93 -6.61 8.49
CA CYS A 412 13.74 -5.69 9.61
C CYS A 412 12.26 -5.38 9.81
N VAL A 413 11.76 -5.60 11.02
CA VAL A 413 10.37 -5.33 11.40
C VAL A 413 10.27 -4.46 12.64
N GLY A 414 9.19 -3.69 12.73
CA GLY A 414 8.81 -2.97 13.94
C GLY A 414 7.31 -3.07 14.17
N TYR A 415 6.87 -3.16 15.41
CA TYR A 415 5.45 -3.20 15.74
C TYR A 415 5.15 -2.49 17.05
N MET A 416 3.92 -2.02 17.18
CA MET A 416 3.46 -1.27 18.34
C MET A 416 1.94 -1.31 18.47
N SER A 417 1.44 -1.60 19.67
CA SER A 417 0.06 -1.30 20.05
C SER A 417 -0.05 0.16 20.49
N ALA A 418 -1.17 0.82 20.25
CA ALA A 418 -1.42 2.15 20.79
C ALA A 418 -1.45 2.17 22.35
N GLN A 419 -1.66 1.00 22.97
CA GLN A 419 -1.59 0.78 24.41
C GLN A 419 -0.15 0.62 24.93
N ASP A 420 0.81 0.35 24.04
CA ASP A 420 2.22 0.24 24.42
C ASP A 420 2.86 1.63 24.58
N SER A 421 3.81 1.73 25.51
CA SER A 421 4.61 2.95 25.70
C SER A 421 5.73 3.12 24.66
N LYS A 422 6.16 2.03 24.02
CA LYS A 422 7.28 2.01 23.07
C LYS A 422 7.08 0.92 22.00
N ALA A 423 7.44 1.25 20.75
CA ALA A 423 7.55 0.26 19.68
C ALA A 423 8.67 -0.76 19.94
N LYS A 424 8.42 -2.00 19.52
CA LYS A 424 9.40 -3.10 19.51
C LYS A 424 9.94 -3.27 18.10
N THR A 425 11.23 -3.60 17.99
CA THR A 425 11.90 -3.73 16.69
C THR A 425 12.82 -4.95 16.67
N HIS A 426 12.81 -5.67 15.57
CA HIS A 426 13.49 -6.95 15.43
C HIS A 426 14.13 -7.08 14.04
N ILE A 427 15.28 -7.75 13.95
CA ILE A 427 15.84 -8.20 12.67
C ILE A 427 15.63 -9.70 12.65
N SER A 428 14.61 -10.14 11.93
CA SER A 428 14.40 -11.56 11.70
C SER A 428 15.50 -12.06 10.78
N ARG A 429 16.02 -13.26 11.05
CA ARG A 429 17.10 -13.90 10.30
C ARG A 429 16.74 -15.35 10.05
N LEU A 430 17.18 -15.87 8.92
CA LEU A 430 17.06 -17.31 8.66
C LEU A 430 17.85 -18.12 9.72
N PRO A 431 17.38 -19.33 10.07
CA PRO A 431 18.11 -20.20 10.99
C PRO A 431 19.51 -20.53 10.46
N PRO A 432 20.50 -20.74 11.36
CA PRO A 432 21.85 -21.16 10.98
C PRO A 432 21.82 -22.42 10.10
N GLY A 433 22.65 -22.45 9.06
CA GLY A 433 22.78 -23.60 8.15
C GLY A 433 21.71 -23.69 7.06
N THR A 434 20.80 -22.72 6.96
CA THR A 434 19.80 -22.67 5.88
C THR A 434 20.23 -21.77 4.72
N VAL A 435 19.66 -22.01 3.53
CA VAL A 435 20.02 -21.31 2.29
C VAL A 435 18.94 -20.28 1.94
N PRO A 436 19.29 -18.97 1.82
CA PRO A 436 18.36 -17.94 1.39
C PRO A 436 17.74 -18.26 0.04
N GLY A 437 16.42 -18.15 -0.04
CA GLY A 437 15.61 -18.45 -1.22
C GLY A 437 15.16 -19.90 -1.36
N GLN A 438 15.57 -20.79 -0.45
CA GLN A 438 15.15 -22.21 -0.41
C GLN A 438 14.50 -22.58 0.92
N SER A 439 14.83 -21.85 1.99
CA SER A 439 14.17 -21.92 3.30
C SER A 439 13.39 -20.64 3.59
N LEU A 440 12.64 -20.64 4.68
CA LEU A 440 11.98 -19.44 5.20
C LEU A 440 12.10 -19.36 6.73
N ALA A 441 12.00 -18.15 7.24
CA ALA A 441 11.73 -17.84 8.64
C ALA A 441 10.30 -17.35 8.77
N ILE A 442 9.65 -17.66 9.89
CA ILE A 442 8.32 -17.16 10.24
C ILE A 442 8.28 -16.96 11.75
N GLU A 443 7.78 -15.81 12.18
CA GLU A 443 7.56 -15.48 13.58
C GLU A 443 6.31 -14.60 13.67
N GLY A 444 5.77 -14.44 14.88
CA GLY A 444 4.61 -13.59 15.10
C GLY A 444 4.21 -13.51 16.56
N GLY A 445 3.07 -12.87 16.80
CA GLY A 445 2.50 -12.71 18.12
C GLY A 445 1.04 -12.33 18.08
N VAL A 446 0.49 -12.12 19.28
CA VAL A 446 -0.90 -11.72 19.48
C VAL A 446 -0.95 -10.44 20.31
N CYS A 447 -1.92 -9.60 20.01
CA CYS A 447 -2.24 -8.39 20.76
C CYS A 447 -3.76 -8.30 20.94
N ARG A 448 -4.22 -8.03 22.16
CA ARG A 448 -5.62 -7.74 22.41
C ARG A 448 -5.78 -6.23 22.55
N LEU A 449 -6.54 -5.62 21.63
CA LEU A 449 -6.91 -4.22 21.73
C LEU A 449 -8.23 -4.13 22.49
N MET A 450 -8.29 -3.24 23.47
CA MET A 450 -9.45 -3.04 24.32
C MET A 450 -9.95 -1.61 24.12
N GLY A 451 -11.20 -1.48 23.69
CA GLY A 451 -11.92 -0.20 23.64
C GLY A 451 -13.04 -0.18 24.67
N VAL A 452 -13.19 0.94 25.38
CA VAL A 452 -14.43 1.24 26.13
C VAL A 452 -15.40 1.85 25.12
N VAL A 453 -16.54 1.20 24.90
CA VAL A 453 -17.65 1.77 24.14
C VAL A 453 -18.57 2.46 25.16
N GLU A 454 -18.64 3.79 25.10
CA GLU A 454 -19.62 4.59 25.88
C GLU A 454 -21.04 4.40 25.34
#